data_AF-A0A8F4J7I8-F1
#
_entry.id   AF-A0A8F4J7I8-F1
#
_cell.length_a   1.000
_cell.length_b   1.000
_cell.length_c   1.000
_cell.angle_alpha   90.00
_cell.angle_beta   90.00
_cell.angle_gamma   90.00
#
_symmetry.space_group_name_H-M   'P 1'
#
loop_
_entity.id
_entity.type
_entity.pdbx_description
1 polymer ?
#
loop_
_entity_poly.entity_id
_entity_poly.type
_entity_poly.pdbx_seq_one_letter_code
_entity_poly.pdbx_strand_id
1 'polypeptide(L)'
;MLRLHTADRVVPLAARLAEVLAEAPSDAFAPEWIAVPSEGMRRWLALELARHLGASGPGSGDGVAANIETAFPGSLRTRAGRRPPGRLGRPLGGRAPGLGGPRGARRLAG
;
A
#
# COMPACT_ATOMS: atom_id res chain seq x y z
N MET A 1 13.94 -15.89 -2.91
CA MET A 1 15.11 -15.07 -3.25
C MET A 1 15.18 -13.92 -2.24
N LEU A 2 16.36 -13.56 -1.74
CA LEU A 2 16.55 -12.43 -0.80
C LEU A 2 17.17 -11.25 -1.57
N ARG A 3 16.57 -10.06 -1.46
CA ARG A 3 17.09 -8.82 -2.05
C ARG A 3 17.59 -7.90 -0.94
N LEU A 4 18.80 -7.37 -1.09
CA LEU A 4 19.41 -6.43 -0.14
C LEU A 4 19.62 -5.09 -0.84
N HIS A 5 19.10 -4.02 -0.23
CA HIS A 5 19.30 -2.65 -0.69
C HIS A 5 20.04 -1.87 0.39
N THR A 6 21.01 -1.06 0.00
CA THR A 6 21.79 -0.21 0.91
C THR A 6 21.84 1.21 0.37
N ALA A 7 21.96 2.18 1.27
CA ALA A 7 22.09 3.60 0.94
C ALA A 7 22.67 4.35 2.13
N ASP A 8 23.31 5.49 1.87
CA ASP A 8 23.88 6.36 2.93
C ASP A 8 22.79 7.03 3.79
N ARG A 9 21.56 7.07 3.28
CA ARG A 9 20.38 7.66 3.93
C ARG A 9 19.21 6.71 3.82
N VAL A 10 18.30 6.77 4.78
CA VAL A 10 17.11 5.90 4.82
C VAL A 10 16.03 6.33 3.82
N VAL A 11 15.96 7.60 3.44
CA VAL A 11 14.91 8.15 2.56
C VAL A 11 14.89 7.45 1.18
N PRO A 12 16.02 7.27 0.46
CA PRO A 12 16.02 6.49 -0.78
C PRO A 12 15.54 5.04 -0.62
N LEU A 13 15.78 4.41 0.53
CA LEU A 13 15.30 3.04 0.80
C LEU A 13 13.78 3.01 0.96
N ALA A 14 13.18 4.02 1.59
CA ALA A 14 11.73 4.14 1.71
C ALA A 14 11.06 4.35 0.34
N ALA A 15 11.66 5.16 -0.54
CA ALA A 15 11.18 5.33 -1.92
C ALA A 15 11.24 4.02 -2.70
N ARG A 16 12.35 3.29 -2.63
CA ARG A 16 12.46 1.95 -3.25
C ARG A 16 11.48 0.94 -2.66
N LEU A 17 11.24 1.00 -1.35
CA LEU A 17 10.23 0.16 -0.72
C LEU A 17 8.82 0.50 -1.23
N ALA A 18 8.50 1.78 -1.42
CA ALA A 18 7.23 2.20 -2.00
C ALA A 18 7.04 1.65 -3.43
N GLU A 19 8.11 1.63 -4.25
CA GLU A 19 8.05 1.00 -5.58
C GLU A 19 7.71 -0.49 -5.50
N VAL A 20 8.25 -1.21 -4.51
CA VAL A 20 7.92 -2.63 -4.29
C VAL A 20 6.46 -2.80 -3.85
N LEU A 21 5.96 -1.91 -3.00
CA LEU A 21 4.58 -1.95 -2.48
C LEU A 21 3.53 -1.38 -3.45
N ALA A 22 3.94 -0.72 -4.52
CA ALA A 22 3.03 -0.17 -5.53
C ALA A 22 2.35 -1.27 -6.37
N GLU A 23 2.94 -2.47 -6.41
CA GLU A 23 2.31 -3.65 -7.00
C GLU A 23 1.26 -4.20 -6.02
N ALA A 24 -0.02 -4.06 -6.38
CA ALA A 24 -1.11 -4.48 -5.52
C ALA A 24 -1.15 -6.02 -5.33
N PRO A 25 -1.34 -6.53 -4.11
CA PRO A 25 -1.45 -7.96 -3.87
C PRO A 25 -2.72 -8.53 -4.50
N SER A 26 -2.70 -9.81 -4.84
CA SER A 26 -3.86 -10.50 -5.44
C SER A 26 -5.08 -10.57 -4.53
N ASP A 27 -4.87 -10.53 -3.21
CA ASP A 27 -5.93 -10.42 -2.20
C ASP A 27 -5.86 -9.03 -1.57
N ALA A 28 -6.86 -8.20 -1.82
CA ALA A 28 -6.91 -6.83 -1.32
C ALA A 28 -6.94 -6.73 0.22
N PHE A 29 -7.27 -7.82 0.91
CA PHE A 29 -7.31 -7.88 2.38
C PHE A 29 -6.08 -8.56 2.98
N ALA A 30 -5.16 -9.08 2.15
CA ALA A 30 -3.90 -9.60 2.66
C ALA A 30 -3.00 -8.41 3.05
N PRO A 31 -2.57 -8.30 4.33
CA PRO A 31 -1.71 -7.21 4.73
C PRO A 31 -0.27 -7.44 4.26
N GLU A 32 0.41 -6.36 3.88
CA GLU A 32 1.84 -6.36 3.65
C GLU A 32 2.60 -6.26 4.98
N TRP A 33 3.69 -7.01 5.13
CA TRP A 33 4.44 -7.08 6.39
C TRP A 33 5.77 -6.33 6.29
N ILE A 34 6.03 -5.43 7.23
CA ILE A 34 7.27 -4.65 7.28
C ILE A 34 7.95 -4.76 8.66
N ALA A 35 9.23 -5.13 8.63
CA ALA A 35 10.10 -5.10 9.79
C ALA A 35 10.58 -3.67 10.08
N VAL A 36 10.41 -3.19 11.31
CA VAL A 36 10.93 -1.89 11.75
C VAL A 36 11.70 -2.02 13.07
N PRO A 37 12.83 -1.30 13.26
CA PRO A 37 13.66 -1.42 14.45
C PRO A 37 13.09 -0.69 15.67
N SER A 38 12.20 0.29 15.48
CA SER A 38 11.67 1.14 16.54
C SER A 38 10.31 1.74 16.19
N GLU A 39 9.59 2.25 17.19
CA GLU A 39 8.33 2.99 16.98
C GLU A 39 8.54 4.31 16.23
N GLY A 40 9.68 4.98 16.45
CA GLY A 40 10.04 6.17 15.69
C GLY A 40 10.15 5.86 14.19
N MET A 41 10.80 4.74 13.84
CA MET A 41 10.90 4.28 12.46
C MET A 41 9.55 3.84 11.90
N ARG A 42 8.71 3.16 12.70
CA ARG A 42 7.34 2.79 12.32
C ARG A 42 6.55 4.02 11.87
N ARG A 43 6.51 5.06 12.71
CA ARG A 43 5.77 6.30 12.43
C ARG A 43 6.36 7.04 11.24
N TRP A 44 7.67 7.22 11.21
CA TRP A 44 8.34 7.90 10.11
C TRP A 44 8.09 7.18 8.78
N LEU A 45 8.22 5.86 8.74
CA LEU A 45 8.04 5.08 7.52
C LEU A 45 6.61 5.12 7.02
N ALA A 46 5.60 5.04 7.90
CA ALA A 46 4.20 5.15 7.51
C ALA A 46 3.90 6.50 6.83
N LEU A 47 4.41 7.59 7.41
CA LEU A 47 4.26 8.94 6.84
C LEU A 47 5.04 9.09 5.53
N GLU A 48 6.27 8.59 5.47
CA GLU A 48 7.11 8.68 4.27
C GLU A 48 6.49 7.88 3.13
N LEU A 49 6.03 6.64 3.37
CA LEU A 49 5.36 5.82 2.37
C LEU A 49 4.07 6.47 1.86
N ALA A 50 3.30 7.15 2.72
CA ALA A 50 2.09 7.85 2.31
C ALA A 50 2.37 9.01 1.33
N ARG A 51 3.60 9.53 1.28
CA ARG A 51 3.99 10.54 0.27
C ARG A 51 4.13 9.94 -1.13
N HIS A 52 4.35 8.62 -1.22
CA HIS A 52 4.61 7.90 -2.47
C HIS A 52 3.42 7.05 -2.91
N LEU A 53 2.68 6.45 -1.97
CA LEU A 53 1.60 5.51 -2.24
C LEU A 53 0.24 6.20 -2.33
N GLY A 54 -0.54 5.89 -3.37
CA GLY A 54 -1.92 6.35 -3.52
C GLY A 54 -2.08 7.86 -3.75
N ALA A 55 -0.99 8.60 -3.96
CA ALA A 55 -1.01 10.02 -4.22
C ALA A 55 -1.57 10.31 -5.63
N SER A 56 -2.38 11.36 -5.77
CA SER A 56 -2.94 11.76 -7.08
C SER A 56 -1.88 12.23 -8.07
N GLY A 57 -0.69 12.60 -7.59
CA GLY A 57 0.47 12.93 -8.41
C GLY A 57 1.69 13.30 -7.56
N PRO A 58 2.86 13.52 -8.19
CA PRO A 58 4.06 13.90 -7.46
C PRO A 58 3.85 15.19 -6.65
N GLY A 59 4.04 15.11 -5.33
CA GLY A 59 3.95 16.27 -4.44
C GLY A 59 2.53 16.66 -4.00
N SER A 60 1.49 15.91 -4.38
CA SER A 60 0.10 16.21 -3.98
C SER A 60 -0.15 16.08 -2.47
N GLY A 61 0.60 15.22 -1.78
CA GLY A 61 0.52 15.04 -0.32
C GLY A 61 -0.78 14.39 0.16
N ASP A 62 -1.60 13.87 -0.75
CA ASP A 62 -2.89 13.22 -0.50
C ASP A 62 -2.81 11.68 -0.50
N GLY A 63 -1.59 11.13 -0.56
CA GLY A 63 -1.38 9.70 -0.55
C GLY A 63 -1.59 9.04 0.81
N VAL A 64 -1.72 7.72 0.79
CA VAL A 64 -2.06 6.90 1.95
C VAL A 64 -1.23 5.62 1.95
N ALA A 65 -0.55 5.35 3.07
CA ALA A 65 0.03 4.04 3.37
C ALA A 65 -0.96 3.26 4.26
N ALA A 66 -1.65 2.28 3.68
CA ALA A 66 -2.67 1.48 4.35
C ALA A 66 -2.42 -0.02 4.22
N ASN A 67 -3.10 -0.81 5.05
CA ASN A 67 -3.03 -2.27 5.05
C ASN A 67 -1.59 -2.83 5.19
N ILE A 68 -0.74 -2.12 5.94
CA ILE A 68 0.64 -2.50 6.24
C ILE A 68 0.73 -2.87 7.72
N GLU A 69 1.07 -4.12 8.00
CA GLU A 69 1.37 -4.60 9.35
C GLU A 69 2.86 -4.42 9.63
N THR A 70 3.18 -3.67 10.69
CA THR A 70 4.56 -3.43 11.10
C THR A 70 4.91 -4.25 12.34
N ALA A 71 6.07 -4.87 12.36
CA ALA A 71 6.54 -5.68 13.48
C ALA A 71 8.03 -5.48 13.73
N PHE A 72 8.44 -5.73 14.97
CA PHE A 72 9.84 -5.66 15.34
C PHE A 72 10.56 -6.95 14.92
N PRO A 73 11.84 -6.89 14.50
CA PRO A 73 12.60 -8.07 14.08
C PRO A 73 12.52 -9.25 15.04
N GLY A 74 12.58 -9.00 16.36
CA GLY A 74 12.49 -10.06 17.37
C GLY A 74 11.13 -10.74 17.45
N SER A 75 10.03 -10.04 17.12
CA SER A 75 8.66 -10.59 17.17
C SER A 75 8.16 -11.11 15.81
N LEU A 76 8.82 -10.72 14.72
CA LEU A 76 8.44 -11.09 13.37
C LEU A 76 8.45 -12.60 13.13
N ARG A 77 9.45 -13.32 13.63
CA ARG A 77 9.52 -14.79 13.49
C ARG A 77 8.26 -15.48 14.05
N THR A 78 7.80 -15.04 15.21
CA THR A 78 6.60 -15.60 15.86
C THR A 78 5.33 -15.22 15.13
N ARG A 79 5.26 -14.00 14.57
CA ARG A 79 4.09 -13.51 13.83
C ARG A 79 3.99 -14.10 12.43
N ALA A 80 5.08 -14.21 11.69
CA ALA A 80 5.10 -14.79 10.35
C ALA A 80 4.70 -16.29 10.35
N GLY A 81 4.98 -17.00 11.44
CA GLY A 81 4.50 -18.37 11.64
C GLY A 81 2.97 -18.46 11.85
N ARG A 82 2.32 -17.35 12.23
CA ARG A 82 0.86 -17.25 12.34
C ARG A 82 0.35 -16.60 11.06
N ARG A 83 -0.44 -17.35 10.28
CA ARG A 83 -1.13 -16.81 9.10
C ARG A 83 -1.87 -15.52 9.50
N PRO A 84 -1.65 -14.37 8.83
CA PRO A 84 -2.44 -13.16 9.09
C PRO A 84 -3.92 -13.46 8.86
N PRO A 85 -4.84 -12.84 9.62
CA PRO A 85 -6.26 -12.94 9.33
C PRO A 85 -6.54 -12.33 7.94
N GLY A 86 -6.65 -13.19 6.95
CA GLY A 86 -6.87 -12.86 5.55
C GLY A 86 -7.55 -14.05 4.88
N ARG A 87 -8.85 -14.17 5.12
CA ARG A 87 -9.77 -14.98 4.31
C ARG A 87 -11.22 -14.57 4.56
N LEU A 88 -11.59 -13.36 4.13
CA LEU A 88 -12.98 -13.11 3.80
C LEU A 88 -13.24 -13.67 2.39
N GLY A 89 -13.31 -14.99 2.31
CA GLY A 89 -13.86 -15.65 1.15
C GLY A 89 -15.37 -15.46 1.12
N ARG A 90 -15.87 -14.52 0.31
CA ARG A 90 -17.14 -14.66 -0.42
C ARG A 90 -17.04 -13.94 -1.77
N PRO A 91 -17.63 -14.49 -2.84
CA PRO A 91 -17.56 -13.89 -4.16
C PRO A 91 -18.35 -12.58 -4.16
N LEU A 92 -17.79 -11.53 -4.77
CA LEU A 92 -18.53 -10.34 -5.16
C LEU A 92 -19.48 -10.69 -6.32
N GLY A 93 -20.47 -11.53 -6.03
CA GLY A 93 -21.68 -11.69 -6.84
C GLY A 93 -22.62 -10.55 -6.49
N GLY A 94 -22.44 -9.41 -7.14
CA GLY A 94 -23.28 -8.24 -6.94
C GLY A 94 -22.79 -7.08 -7.79
N ARG A 95 -23.40 -6.92 -8.96
CA ARG A 95 -23.29 -5.79 -9.90
C ARG A 95 -23.00 -4.48 -9.14
N ALA A 96 -21.83 -3.87 -9.38
CA ALA A 96 -21.63 -2.48 -9.02
C ALA A 96 -22.67 -1.62 -9.78
N PRO A 97 -23.49 -0.78 -9.11
CA PRO A 97 -24.27 0.22 -9.81
C PRO A 97 -23.29 1.20 -10.45
N GLY A 98 -23.50 1.46 -11.74
CA GLY A 98 -22.57 2.16 -12.59
C GLY A 98 -22.15 3.50 -12.01
N LEU A 99 -20.84 3.71 -11.93
CA LEU A 99 -20.25 5.04 -12.01
C LEU A 99 -20.49 5.54 -13.45
N GLY A 100 -21.72 5.99 -13.69
CA GLY A 100 -22.10 6.70 -14.89
C GLY A 100 -21.36 8.03 -14.89
N GLY A 101 -20.23 8.09 -15.61
CA GLY A 101 -19.71 9.36 -16.06
C GLY A 101 -20.74 10.03 -16.98
N PRO A 102 -20.95 11.35 -16.89
CA PRO A 102 -21.77 12.04 -17.88
C PRO A 102 -21.04 12.07 -19.21
N ARG A 103 -21.33 11.07 -20.07
CA ARG A 103 -21.18 11.17 -21.52
C ARG A 103 -22.28 12.10 -22.04
N GLY A 104 -22.08 13.40 -21.91
CA GLY A 104 -22.86 14.44 -22.56
C GLY A 104 -22.21 14.87 -23.88
N ALA A 105 -22.14 13.97 -24.86
CA ALA A 105 -21.82 14.34 -26.24
C ALA A 105 -23.11 14.32 -27.07
N ARG A 106 -23.60 15.52 -27.42
CA ARG A 106 -24.28 15.94 -28.68
C ARG A 106 -25.41 16.94 -28.42
N ARG A 107 -25.26 18.15 -28.98
CA ARG A 107 -26.02 18.54 -30.18
C ARG A 107 -25.39 19.75 -30.86
N LEU A 108 -24.93 19.53 -32.09
CA LEU A 108 -24.98 20.52 -33.16
C LEU A 108 -26.46 20.75 -33.50
N ALA A 109 -26.90 22.00 -33.50
CA ALA A 109 -28.00 22.55 -34.31
C ALA A 109 -28.13 24.06 -34.01
N GLY A 110 -27.97 24.90 -35.03
CA GLY A 110 -28.20 26.35 -34.97
C GLY A 110 -26.99 27.14 -35.41
#